data_AF-A0A4W5NBA6-F1
#
_entry.id   AF-A0A4W5NBA6-F1
#
_cell.length_a   1.000
_cell.length_b   1.000
_cell.length_c   1.000
_cell.angle_alpha   90.00
_cell.angle_beta   90.00
_cell.angle_gamma   90.00
#
_symmetry.space_group_name_H-M   'P 1'
#
loop_
_entity.id
_entity.type
_entity.pdbx_description
1 polymer ?
#
loop_
_entity_poly.entity_id
_entity_poly.type
_entity_poly.pdbx_seq_one_letter_code
_entity_poly.pdbx_strand_id
1 'polypeptide(L)' 'MIHGVGGLSFPQNELSYNFVEVLDKYFSHVVIQIMFNLYKVHIILDEMIQNGHIEETNKNRILAPLLALDKMSEAH' A
#
# COMPACT_ATOMS: atom_id res chain seq x y z
N MET A 1 -4.08 9.71 32.15
CA MET A 1 -3.53 9.65 30.78
C MET A 1 -4.31 8.59 30.02
N ILE A 2 -5.47 8.98 29.51
CA ILE A 2 -6.23 8.20 28.54
C ILE A 2 -6.12 9.02 27.25
N HIS A 3 -5.36 8.52 26.27
CA HIS A 3 -5.24 9.23 25.00
C HIS A 3 -6.59 9.14 24.29
N GLY A 4 -7.22 10.30 24.12
CA GLY A 4 -8.38 10.45 23.27
C GLY A 4 -8.00 10.12 21.84
N VAL A 5 -8.41 8.95 21.35
CA VAL A 5 -8.67 8.74 19.93
C VAL A 5 -10.08 9.24 19.69
N GLY A 6 -10.18 10.55 19.48
CA GLY A 6 -11.34 11.12 18.81
C GLY A 6 -11.52 10.39 17.48
N GLY A 7 -12.76 10.13 17.11
CA GLY A 7 -13.11 9.60 15.80
C GLY A 7 -12.57 10.52 14.72
N LEU A 8 -11.36 10.23 14.24
CA LEU A 8 -10.88 10.72 12.97
C LEU A 8 -11.56 9.83 11.94
N SER A 9 -12.72 10.27 11.47
CA SER A 9 -13.16 9.96 10.13
C SER A 9 -12.06 10.47 9.20
N PHE A 10 -11.04 9.64 8.97
CA PHE A 10 -10.07 9.84 7.90
C PHE A 10 -10.92 9.96 6.65
N PRO A 11 -10.92 11.13 5.98
CA PRO A 11 -11.79 11.29 4.85
C PRO A 11 -11.27 10.30 3.79
N GLN A 12 -12.17 9.51 3.19
CA GLN A 12 -11.82 8.38 2.31
C GLN A 12 -10.88 8.78 1.15
N ASN A 13 -10.83 10.07 0.83
CA ASN A 13 -9.90 10.70 -0.10
C ASN A 13 -8.42 10.63 0.36
N GLU A 14 -8.10 10.71 1.65
CA GLU A 14 -6.71 10.62 2.13
C GLU A 14 -6.13 9.21 1.97
N LEU A 15 -6.93 8.18 2.27
CA LEU A 15 -6.52 6.79 2.06
C LEU A 15 -6.37 6.46 0.57
N SER A 16 -7.33 6.93 -0.24
CA SER A 16 -7.28 6.77 -1.69
C SER A 16 -6.07 7.48 -2.29
N TYR A 17 -5.75 8.69 -1.81
CA TYR A 17 -4.58 9.44 -2.23
C TYR A 17 -3.28 8.73 -1.85
N ASN A 18 -3.15 8.27 -0.59
CA ASN A 18 -1.99 7.52 -0.14
C ASN A 18 -1.81 6.23 -0.94
N PHE A 19 -2.90 5.54 -1.28
CA PHE A 19 -2.86 4.33 -2.10
C PHE A 19 -2.34 4.61 -3.51
N VAL A 20 -2.86 5.64 -4.17
CA VAL A 20 -2.38 6.06 -5.51
C VAL A 20 -0.90 6.46 -5.46
N GLU A 21 -0.46 7.14 -4.40
CA GLU A 21 0.94 7.56 -4.27
C GLU A 21 1.89 6.37 -4.02
N VAL A 22 1.46 5.36 -3.26
CA VAL A 22 2.21 4.11 -3.08
C VAL A 22 2.34 3.36 -4.41
N LEU A 23 1.25 3.30 -5.17
CA LEU A 23 1.24 2.68 -6.50
C LEU A 23 2.17 3.40 -7.47
N ASP A 24 2.14 4.73 -7.51
CA ASP A 24 3.02 5.56 -8.35
C ASP A 24 4.50 5.35 -7.98
N LYS A 25 4.81 5.29 -6.68
CA LYS A 25 6.17 5.05 -6.19
C LYS A 25 6.70 3.66 -6.58
N TYR A 26 5.84 2.65 -6.63
CA TYR A 26 6.24 1.28 -6.95
C TYR A 26 6.25 0.99 -8.46
N PHE A 27 5.29 1.54 -9.21
CA PHE A 27 5.15 1.30 -10.65
C PHE A 27 5.58 2.51 -11.48
N SER A 28 6.76 2.45 -12.11
CA SER A 28 7.24 3.54 -12.97
C SER A 28 6.35 3.83 -14.20
N HIS A 29 5.51 2.87 -14.62
CA HIS A 29 4.48 3.05 -15.65
C HIS A 29 3.13 2.53 -15.14
N VAL A 30 2.47 3.36 -14.34
CA VAL A 30 1.32 3.00 -13.49
C VAL A 30 0.22 2.25 -14.25
N VAL A 31 -0.20 2.70 -15.44
CA VAL A 31 -1.38 2.16 -16.13
C VAL A 31 -1.14 0.74 -16.64
N ILE A 32 0.01 0.51 -17.29
CA ILE A 32 0.30 -0.80 -17.91
C ILE A 32 0.68 -1.81 -16.81
N GLN A 33 1.55 -1.41 -15.88
CA GLN A 33 2.07 -2.31 -14.87
C GLN A 33 1.02 -2.74 -13.84
N ILE A 34 0.06 -1.88 -13.49
CA ILE A 34 -1.05 -2.26 -12.60
C ILE A 34 -1.91 -3.36 -13.25
N MET A 35 -2.26 -3.20 -14.53
CA MET A 35 -3.11 -4.18 -15.24
C MET A 35 -2.43 -5.55 -15.36
N PHE A 36 -1.10 -5.58 -15.52
CA PHE A 36 -0.34 -6.82 -15.62
C PHE A 36 0.06 -7.43 -14.27
N ASN A 37 0.11 -6.64 -13.19
CA ASN A 37 0.59 -7.08 -11.87
C ASN A 37 -0.46 -6.89 -10.75
N LEU A 38 -1.71 -7.29 -10.99
CA LEU A 38 -2.78 -7.18 -9.99
C LEU A 38 -2.44 -7.88 -8.67
N TYR A 39 -1.71 -9.00 -8.71
CA TYR A 39 -1.23 -9.68 -7.51
C TYR A 39 -0.41 -8.76 -6.58
N LYS A 40 0.47 -7.94 -7.15
CA LYS A 40 1.29 -6.98 -6.39
C LYS A 40 0.45 -5.85 -5.81
N VAL A 41 -0.56 -5.39 -6.55
CA VAL A 41 -1.53 -4.39 -6.08
C VAL A 41 -2.33 -4.94 -4.89
N HIS A 42 -2.72 -6.22 -4.93
CA HIS A 42 -3.40 -6.85 -3.80
C HIS A 42 -2.52 -6.90 -2.56
N ILE A 43 -1.21 -7.20 -2.69
CA ILE A 43 -0.28 -7.14 -1.56
C ILE A 43 -0.20 -5.72 -0.98
N ILE A 44 -0.11 -4.69 -1.83
CA ILE A 44 -0.11 -3.29 -1.38
C ILE A 44 -1.38 -2.96 -0.59
N LEU A 45 -2.55 -3.37 -1.09
CA LEU A 45 -3.82 -3.16 -0.41
C LEU A 45 -3.90 -3.90 0.93
N ASP A 46 -3.39 -5.13 0.98
CA ASP A 46 -3.36 -5.97 2.19
C ASP A 46 -2.51 -5.30 3.29
N GLU A 47 -1.33 -4.80 2.95
CA GLU A 47 -0.48 -4.08 3.90
C GLU A 47 -1.12 -2.77 4.40
N MET A 48 -1.88 -2.07 3.54
CA MET A 48 -2.52 -0.80 3.91
C MET A 48 -3.78 -1.00 4.76
N ILE A 49 -4.57 -2.03 4.47
CA ILE A 49 -5.89 -2.24 5.06
C ILE A 49 -6.07 -3.74 5.36
N GLN A 50 -6.35 -4.06 6.62
CA GLN A 50 -6.76 -5.41 7.05
C GLN A 50 -8.08 -5.34 7.80
N ASN A 51 -8.95 -6.33 7.60
CA ASN A 51 -10.22 -6.43 8.34
C ASN A 51 -11.05 -5.12 8.34
N GLY A 52 -10.95 -4.32 7.27
CA GLY A 52 -11.63 -3.02 7.16
C GLY A 52 -11.01 -1.87 7.94
N HIS A 53 -9.82 -2.05 8.55
CA HIS A 53 -9.09 -1.04 9.30
C HIS A 53 -7.77 -0.69 8.60
N ILE A 54 -7.31 0.55 8.78
CA ILE A 54 -6.01 1.00 8.27
C ILE A 54 -4.93 0.44 9.21
N GLU A 55 -4.07 -0.42 8.68
CA GLU A 55 -2.97 -1.03 9.44
C GLU A 55 -1.66 -0.27 9.26
N GLU A 56 -1.35 0.12 8.02
CA GLU A 56 -0.12 0.81 7.69
C GLU A 56 -0.36 1.98 6.73
N THR A 57 0.33 3.08 6.99
CA THR A 57 0.30 4.29 6.17
C THR A 57 1.69 4.68 5.66
N ASN A 58 2.74 4.12 6.26
CA ASN A 58 4.12 4.36 5.85
C ASN A 58 4.46 3.60 4.57
N LYS A 59 4.63 4.35 3.49
CA LYS A 59 4.96 3.85 2.14
C LYS A 59 6.17 2.92 2.10
N ASN A 60 7.20 3.18 2.91
CA ASN A 60 8.40 2.35 2.91
C ASN A 60 8.14 0.98 3.57
N ARG A 61 7.26 0.92 4.58
CA ARG A 61 6.86 -0.34 5.21
C ARG A 61 5.94 -1.14 4.31
N ILE A 62 4.96 -0.48 3.66
CA ILE A 62 4.06 -1.10 2.68
C ILE A 62 4.83 -1.74 1.52
N LEU A 63 5.89 -1.09 1.03
CA LEU A 63 6.68 -1.60 -0.10
C LEU A 63 7.78 -2.59 0.29
N ALA A 64 8.15 -2.70 1.57
CA ALA A 64 9.19 -3.61 2.03
C ALA A 64 8.96 -5.09 1.61
N PRO A 65 7.76 -5.69 1.81
CA PRO A 65 7.53 -7.07 1.40
C PRO A 65 7.59 -7.26 -0.13
N LEU A 66 7.12 -6.28 -0.92
CA LEU A 66 7.18 -6.32 -2.38
C LEU A 66 8.62 -6.30 -2.90
N LEU A 67 9.46 -5.42 -2.34
CA LEU A 67 10.87 -5.33 -2.70
C LEU A 67 11.64 -6.61 -2.32
N ALA A 68 11.27 -7.27 -1.23
CA ALA A 68 11.82 -8.57 -0.87
C ALA A 68 11.39 -9.65 -1.88
N LEU A 69 10.12 -9.64 -2.30
CA LEU A 69 9.58 -10.57 -3.29
C LEU A 69 10.28 -10.42 -4.65
N ASP A 70 10.48 -9.19 -5.11
CA ASP A 70 11.15 -8.90 -6.38
C ASP A 70 12.60 -9.39 -6.38
N LYS A 71 13.34 -9.17 -5.29
CA LYS A 71 14.72 -9.68 -5.14
C LYS A 71 14.80 -11.20 -5.21
N MET A 72 13.78 -11.90 -4.73
CA MET A 72 13.71 -13.36 -4.82
C MET A 72 13.32 -13.82 -6.23
N SER A 73 12.51 -13.04 -6.94
CA SER A 73 12.10 -13.30 -8.32
C SER A 73 13.22 -13.10 -9.34
N GLU A 74 14.11 -12.12 -9.13
CA GLU A 74 15.23 -11.82 -10.05
C GLU A 74 16.44 -12.76 -9.88
N ALA A 75 16.43 -13.61 -8.84
CA ALA A 75 17.50 -14.58 -8.58
C ALA A 75 17.35 -15.89 -9.39
N HIS A 76 16.50 -15.92 -10.42
CA HIS A 76 16.30 -17.08 -11.30
C HIS A 76 16.44 -16.72 -12.78
#